data_AF-A0A967L5D4-F1
#
_entry.id   AF-A0A967L5D4-F1
#
_cell.length_a   1.000
_cell.length_b   1.000
_cell.length_c   1.000
_cell.angle_alpha   90.00
_cell.angle_beta   90.00
_cell.angle_gamma   90.00
#
_symmetry.space_group_name_H-M   'P 1'
#
loop_
_entity.id
_entity.type
_entity.pdbx_description
1 polymer ?
#
loop_
_entity_poly.entity_id
_entity_poly.type
_entity_poly.pdbx_seq_one_letter_code
_entity_poly.pdbx_strand_id
1 'polypeptide(L)' 'GKGFAIGSAALTSLALFSAFLVRSGVDQLDILRPAVIAMLIVGAMLPFIFTAMTMKSVGKAAMDMIREVRRQ' A
#
# COMPACT_ATOMS: atom_id res chain seq x y z
N GLY A 1 -13.96 8.97 -10.76
CA GLY A 1 -13.77 8.78 -9.30
C GLY A 1 -12.44 8.14 -8.97
N LYS A 2 -12.33 6.81 -9.10
CA LYS A 2 -11.15 6.04 -8.65
C LYS A 2 -9.82 6.51 -9.23
N GLY A 3 -9.76 6.79 -10.54
CA GLY A 3 -8.53 7.29 -11.19
C GLY A 3 -8.06 8.66 -10.67
N PHE A 4 -8.99 9.57 -10.37
CA PHE A 4 -8.66 10.87 -9.77
C PHE A 4 -8.11 10.70 -8.36
N ALA A 5 -8.71 9.84 -7.54
CA ALA A 5 -8.23 9.55 -6.19
C ALA A 5 -6.82 8.92 -6.18
N ILE A 6 -6.53 8.03 -7.14
CA ILE A 6 -5.20 7.42 -7.26
C ILE A 6 -4.17 8.46 -7.71
N GLY A 7 -4.50 9.25 -8.74
CA GLY A 7 -3.61 10.29 -9.26
C GLY A 7 -3.30 11.38 -8.23
N SER A 8 -4.32 11.87 -7.52
CA SER A 8 -4.13 12.89 -6.47
C SER A 8 -3.34 12.33 -5.29
N ALA A 9 -3.63 11.10 -4.84
CA ALA A 9 -2.88 10.46 -3.76
C ALA A 9 -1.39 10.26 -4.13
N ALA A 10 -1.08 9.90 -5.38
CA ALA A 10 0.31 9.75 -5.83
C ALA A 10 1.08 11.09 -5.77
N LEU A 11 0.50 12.17 -6.30
CA LEU A 11 1.12 13.50 -6.28
C LEU A 11 1.27 14.04 -4.87
N THR A 12 0.25 13.90 -4.02
CA THR A 12 0.32 14.31 -2.61
C THR A 12 1.36 13.48 -1.85
N SER A 13 1.46 12.17 -2.10
CA SER A 13 2.46 11.31 -1.46
C SER A 13 3.89 11.71 -1.83
N LEU A 14 4.15 12.09 -3.09
CA LEU A 14 5.46 12.60 -3.51
C LEU A 14 5.79 13.94 -2.83
N ALA A 15 4.81 14.85 -2.72
CA ALA A 15 4.99 16.12 -2.04
C ALA A 15 5.29 15.92 -0.54
N LEU A 16 4.55 15.04 0.13
CA LEU A 16 4.78 14.69 1.54
C LEU A 16 6.12 13.97 1.74
N PHE A 17 6.54 13.14 0.79
CA PHE A 17 7.84 12.48 0.83
C PHE A 17 8.98 13.50 0.74
N SER A 18 8.89 14.48 -0.15
CA SER A 18 9.84 15.59 -0.22
C SER A 18 9.90 16.38 1.09
N ALA A 19 8.74 16.72 1.67
CA ALA A 19 8.68 17.39 2.97
C ALA A 19 9.28 16.55 4.11
N PHE A 20 9.11 15.22 4.07
CA PHE A 20 9.71 14.29 5.01
C PHE A 20 11.24 14.27 4.92
N LEU A 21 11.83 14.31 3.71
CA LEU A 21 13.29 14.37 3.52
C LEU A 21 13.88 15.63 4.17
N VAL A 22 13.23 16.78 3.95
CA VAL A 22 13.64 18.05 4.57
C VAL A 22 13.52 18.00 6.10
N ARG A 23 12.42 17.43 6.63
CA ARG A 23 12.20 17.38 8.08
C ARG A 23 13.12 16.40 8.81
N SER A 24 13.48 15.30 8.16
CA SER A 24 14.32 14.23 8.71
C SER A 24 15.82 14.55 8.70
N GLY A 25 16.23 15.64 8.04
CA GLY A 25 17.65 16.02 7.93
C GLY A 25 18.43 15.14 6.96
N VAL A 26 17.75 14.53 5.98
CA VAL A 26 18.40 13.73 4.94
C VAL A 26 18.79 14.66 3.79
N ASP A 27 20.07 15.04 3.73
CA ASP A 27 20.58 15.98 2.72
C ASP A 27 20.56 15.41 1.29
N GLN A 28 20.83 14.10 1.14
CA GLN A 28 20.73 13.39 -0.13
C GLN A 28 20.15 12.00 0.03
N LEU A 29 19.19 11.67 -0.84
CA LEU A 29 18.66 10.32 -0.99
C LEU A 29 19.53 9.55 -2.00
N ASP A 30 20.34 8.63 -1.49
CA ASP A 30 21.08 7.68 -2.32
C ASP A 30 20.36 6.34 -2.37
N ILE A 31 19.87 5.99 -3.56
CA ILE A 31 19.14 4.74 -3.83
C ILE A 31 20.11 3.55 -3.78
N LEU A 32 21.39 3.71 -4.11
CA LEU A 32 22.34 2.60 -4.12
C LEU A 32 22.71 2.10 -2.72
N ARG A 33 22.34 2.84 -1.67
CA ARG A 33 22.52 2.38 -0.29
C ARG A 33 21.73 1.09 -0.07
N PRO A 34 22.35 -0.01 0.41
CA PRO A 34 21.67 -1.30 0.57
C PRO A 34 20.39 -1.22 1.41
N ALA A 35 20.39 -0.41 2.47
CA ALA A 35 19.21 -0.21 3.31
C ALA A 35 18.04 0.46 2.56
N VAL A 36 18.32 1.38 1.64
CA VAL A 36 17.28 2.10 0.88
C VAL A 36 16.65 1.18 -0.15
N ILE A 37 17.44 0.43 -0.93
CA ILE A 37 16.91 -0.57 -1.87
C ILE A 37 16.12 -1.67 -1.14
N ALA A 38 16.62 -2.18 -0.02
CA ALA A 38 15.90 -3.19 0.76
C ALA A 38 14.52 -2.67 1.20
N MET A 39 14.46 -1.45 1.72
CA MET A 39 13.20 -0.83 2.15
C MET A 39 12.31 -0.43 0.97
N LEU A 40 12.86 -0.09 -0.19
CA LEU A 40 12.09 0.17 -1.41
C LEU A 40 11.34 -1.09 -1.86
N ILE A 41 12.01 -2.25 -1.87
CA ILE A 41 11.40 -3.53 -2.23
C ILE A 41 10.32 -3.90 -1.21
N VAL A 42 10.61 -3.79 0.09
CA VAL A 42 9.63 -4.05 1.15
C VAL A 42 8.42 -3.12 1.02
N GLY A 43 8.64 -1.83 0.76
CA GLY A 43 7.59 -0.84 0.52
C GLY A 43 6.72 -1.17 -0.69
N ALA A 44 7.34 -1.60 -1.80
CA ALA A 44 6.65 -2.00 -3.02
C ALA A 44 5.77 -3.26 -2.83
N MET A 45 6.10 -4.12 -1.85
CA MET A 45 5.29 -5.30 -1.51
C MET A 45 4.05 -4.96 -0.66
N LEU A 46 4.01 -3.84 0.04
CA LEU A 46 2.89 -3.50 0.95
C LEU A 46 1.50 -3.50 0.28
N PRO A 47 1.31 -2.95 -0.93
CA PRO A 47 0.00 -3.00 -1.61
C PRO A 47 -0.47 -4.43 -1.89
N PHE A 48 0.45 -5.36 -2.18
CA PHE A 48 0.12 -6.77 -2.40
C PHE A 48 -0.35 -7.44 -1.11
N ILE A 49 0.33 -7.17 0.01
CA ILE A 49 -0.06 -7.70 1.32
C ILE A 49 -1.44 -7.14 1.71
N PHE A 50 -1.67 -5.85 1.53
CA PHE A 50 -2.97 -5.22 1.78
C PHE A 50 -4.08 -5.86 0.92
N THR A 51 -3.81 -6.07 -0.37
CA THR A 51 -4.75 -6.72 -1.28
C THR A 51 -5.02 -8.17 -0.87
N ALA A 52 -4.00 -8.92 -0.46
CA ALA A 52 -4.18 -10.29 0.03
C ALA A 52 -5.04 -10.36 1.30
N MET A 53 -4.84 -9.44 2.26
CA MET A 53 -5.66 -9.36 3.48
C MET A 53 -7.12 -9.03 3.18
N THR A 54 -7.37 -8.07 2.28
CA THR A 54 -8.73 -7.68 1.89
C THR A 54 -9.44 -8.79 1.12
N MET A 55 -8.78 -9.41 0.14
CA MET A 55 -9.34 -10.54 -0.62
C MET A 55 -9.62 -11.76 0.28
N LYS A 56 -8.72 -12.08 1.23
CA LYS A 56 -8.92 -13.16 2.20
C LYS A 56 -10.15 -12.91 3.09
N SER A 57 -10.32 -11.67 3.54
CA SER A 57 -11.47 -11.28 4.37
C SER A 57 -12.79 -11.39 3.61
N VAL A 58 -12.82 -10.89 2.37
CA VAL A 58 -13.99 -11.02 1.48
C VAL A 58 -14.30 -12.50 1.19
N GLY A 59 -13.28 -13.32 0.94
CA GLY A 59 -13.46 -14.75 0.70
C GLY A 59 -14.08 -15.50 1.88
N LYS A 60 -13.68 -15.17 3.11
CA LYS A 60 -14.30 -15.73 4.33
C LYS A 60 -15.78 -15.35 4.43
N ALA A 61 -16.09 -14.06 4.30
CA ALA A 61 -17.46 -13.57 4.37
C ALA A 61 -18.35 -14.18 3.26
N ALA A 62 -17.82 -14.34 2.06
CA ALA A 62 -18.53 -14.99 0.96
C ALA A 62 -18.82 -16.48 1.25
N MET A 63 -17.87 -17.20 1.86
CA MET A 63 -18.09 -18.61 2.25
C MET A 63 -19.16 -18.75 3.33
N ASP A 64 -19.18 -17.85 4.31
CA ASP A 64 -20.20 -17.86 5.36
C ASP A 64 -21.58 -17.52 4.77
N MET A 65 -21.66 -16.56 3.84
CA MET A 65 -22.87 -16.25 3.09
C MET A 65 -23.37 -17.48 2.29
N ILE A 66 -22.48 -18.21 1.62
CA ILE A 66 -22.85 -19.44 0.88
C ILE A 66 -23.41 -20.51 1.83
N ARG A 67 -22.78 -20.70 3.00
CA ARG A 67 -23.27 -21.65 4.00
C ARG A 67 -24.66 -21.28 4.51
N GLU A 68 -24.90 -20.00 4.74
CA GLU A 68 -26.20 -19.51 5.17
C GLU A 68 -27.27 -19.68 4.08
N VAL A 69 -26.95 -19.38 2.81
CA VAL A 69 -27.86 -19.61 1.68
C VAL A 69 -28.16 -21.09 1.46
N ARG A 70 -27.23 -21.99 1.74
CA ARG A 70 -27.48 -23.45 1.68
C ARG A 70 -28.27 -23.97 2.87
N ARG A 71 -28.26 -23.26 4.00
CA ARG A 71 -28.99 -23.61 5.21
C ARG A 71 -30.47 -23.25 5.08
N GLN A 72 -30.75 -22.11 4.43
CA GLN A 72 -32.09 -21.65 4.07
C GLN A 72 -32.64 -22.46 2.90
#